data_AF-A0A3B8HTN7-F1
#
_entry.id   AF-A0A3B8HTN7-F1
#
_cell.length_a   1.000
_cell.length_b   1.000
_cell.length_c   1.000
_cell.angle_alpha   90.00
_cell.angle_beta   90.00
_cell.angle_gamma   90.00
#
_symmetry.space_group_name_H-M   'P 1'
#
loop_
_entity.id
_entity.type
_entity.pdbx_description
1 polymer ?
#
loop_
_entity_poly.entity_id
_entity_poly.type
_entity_poly.pdbx_seq_one_letter_code
_entity_poly.pdbx_strand_id
1 'polypeptide(L)'
;MSETVTDLQWEMDEFREYVESIDDDLFDLEESIYDEDDLIELECHHCGEELYFEYGILNDDDVIEVICPNCNEVVYINDGSFDYDPAYIENEITDEVSNPSPS
;
A
#
# COMPACT_ATOMS: atom_id res chain seq x y z
N MET A 1 12.78 5.61 -52.93
CA MET A 1 12.80 6.18 -51.56
C MET A 1 11.37 6.53 -51.12
N SER A 2 10.42 5.61 -51.29
CA SER A 2 9.02 5.85 -50.97
C SER A 2 8.43 4.64 -50.26
N GLU A 3 8.78 3.42 -50.69
CA GLU A 3 8.32 2.15 -50.08
C GLU A 3 8.65 2.08 -48.59
N THR A 4 9.89 2.38 -48.19
CA THR A 4 10.30 2.38 -46.78
C THR A 4 9.55 3.38 -45.91
N VAL A 5 9.07 4.50 -46.48
CA VAL A 5 8.29 5.50 -45.75
C VAL A 5 6.84 5.02 -45.61
N THR A 6 6.32 4.34 -46.64
CA THR A 6 4.99 3.74 -46.63
C THR A 6 4.91 2.55 -45.66
N ASP A 7 5.95 1.72 -45.62
CA ASP A 7 6.04 0.59 -44.67
C ASP A 7 6.07 1.11 -43.21
N LEU A 8 6.88 2.14 -42.94
CA LEU A 8 6.92 2.80 -41.63
C LEU A 8 5.58 3.45 -41.26
N GLN A 9 4.84 4.00 -42.22
CA GLN A 9 3.51 4.57 -41.95
C GLN A 9 2.52 3.48 -41.54
N TRP A 10 2.58 2.31 -42.16
CA TRP A 10 1.72 1.18 -41.80
C TRP A 10 2.01 0.65 -40.39
N GLU A 11 3.29 0.49 -40.04
CA GLU A 11 3.69 0.13 -38.67
C GLU A 11 3.30 1.19 -37.64
N MET A 12 3.36 2.48 -38.00
CA MET A 12 2.93 3.57 -37.12
C MET A 12 1.41 3.59 -36.89
N ASP A 13 0.63 3.27 -37.91
CA ASP A 13 -0.83 3.15 -37.78
C ASP A 13 -1.22 1.93 -36.94
N GLU A 14 -0.55 0.78 -37.13
CA GLU A 14 -0.73 -0.41 -36.28
C GLU A 14 -0.37 -0.12 -34.81
N PHE A 15 0.74 0.59 -34.57
CA PHE A 15 1.13 0.98 -33.22
C PHE A 15 0.13 1.97 -32.61
N ARG A 16 -0.45 2.88 -33.39
CA ARG A 16 -1.51 3.77 -32.92
C ARG A 16 -2.72 2.97 -32.46
N GLU A 17 -3.20 2.04 -33.27
CA GLU A 17 -4.34 1.18 -32.93
C GLU A 17 -4.05 0.36 -31.65
N TYR A 18 -2.83 -0.15 -31.48
CA TYR A 18 -2.43 -0.85 -30.26
C TYR A 18 -2.44 0.06 -29.02
N VAL A 19 -1.92 1.28 -29.13
CA VAL A 19 -1.94 2.25 -28.01
C VAL A 19 -3.36 2.68 -27.68
N GLU A 20 -4.22 2.89 -28.68
CA GLU A 20 -5.64 3.18 -28.48
C GLU A 20 -6.34 2.03 -27.74
N SER A 21 -6.05 0.77 -28.10
CA SER A 21 -6.62 -0.38 -27.38
C SER A 21 -6.15 -0.49 -25.92
N ILE A 22 -4.93 -0.04 -25.61
CA ILE A 22 -4.45 0.03 -24.23
C ILE A 22 -5.20 1.11 -23.45
N ASP A 23 -5.48 2.25 -24.07
CA ASP A 23 -6.21 3.34 -23.42
C ASP A 23 -7.66 2.91 -23.12
N ASP A 24 -8.31 2.23 -24.06
CA ASP A 24 -9.65 1.66 -23.87
C ASP A 24 -9.66 0.62 -22.72
N ASP A 25 -8.73 -0.33 -22.70
CA ASP A 25 -8.61 -1.32 -21.63
C ASP A 25 -8.35 -0.67 -20.25
N LEU A 26 -7.55 0.39 -20.23
CA LEU A 26 -7.24 1.13 -19.01
C LEU A 26 -8.45 1.93 -18.52
N PHE A 27 -9.23 2.50 -19.43
CA PHE A 27 -10.47 3.21 -19.11
C PHE A 27 -11.52 2.26 -18.51
N ASP A 28 -11.68 1.06 -19.07
CA ASP A 28 -12.57 0.03 -18.52
C ASP A 28 -12.13 -0.40 -17.11
N LEU A 29 -10.82 -0.56 -16.90
CA LEU A 29 -10.26 -0.87 -15.58
C LEU A 29 -10.48 0.30 -14.60
N GLU A 30 -10.29 1.54 -15.04
CA GLU A 30 -10.56 2.75 -14.28
C GLU A 30 -12.04 2.78 -13.84
N GLU A 31 -12.98 2.62 -14.76
CA GLU A 31 -14.41 2.59 -14.43
C GLU A 31 -14.74 1.46 -13.42
N SER A 32 -14.09 0.29 -13.54
CA SER A 32 -14.31 -0.82 -12.61
C SER A 32 -13.74 -0.60 -11.20
N ILE A 33 -12.59 0.05 -11.07
CA ILE A 33 -11.93 0.30 -9.78
C ILE A 33 -12.57 1.50 -9.07
N TYR A 34 -12.88 2.57 -9.81
CA TYR A 34 -13.44 3.77 -9.20
C TYR A 34 -14.89 3.60 -8.70
N ASP A 35 -15.62 2.58 -9.15
CA ASP A 35 -16.97 2.29 -8.66
C ASP A 35 -17.02 1.34 -7.44
N GLU A 36 -15.96 0.60 -7.09
CA GLU A 36 -16.00 -0.44 -6.03
C GLU A 36 -14.78 -0.45 -5.05
N ASP A 37 -13.64 0.18 -5.37
CA ASP A 37 -12.35 -0.04 -4.69
C ASP A 37 -11.74 1.16 -3.93
N ASP A 38 -12.53 2.19 -3.63
CA ASP A 38 -12.08 3.23 -2.70
C ASP A 38 -12.08 2.75 -1.24
N LEU A 39 -12.10 1.44 -0.94
CA LEU A 39 -12.13 0.92 0.44
C LEU A 39 -10.86 0.13 0.75
N ILE A 40 -10.02 0.67 1.64
CA ILE A 40 -8.81 0.01 2.13
C ILE A 40 -9.18 -0.94 3.26
N GLU A 41 -8.77 -2.20 3.14
CA GLU A 41 -8.78 -3.19 4.21
C GLU A 41 -7.43 -3.17 4.95
N LEU A 42 -7.48 -2.98 6.27
CA LEU A 42 -6.31 -2.93 7.11
C LEU A 42 -6.52 -3.72 8.40
N GLU A 43 -5.63 -4.66 8.69
CA GLU A 43 -5.65 -5.42 9.94
C GLU A 43 -4.88 -4.68 11.04
N CYS A 44 -5.53 -4.45 12.19
CA CYS A 44 -4.87 -3.86 13.35
C CYS A 44 -3.94 -4.89 14.03
N HIS A 45 -2.63 -4.65 14.04
CA HIS A 45 -1.64 -5.53 14.69
C HIS A 45 -1.82 -5.68 16.21
N HIS A 46 -2.51 -4.76 16.88
CA HIS A 46 -2.68 -4.77 18.34
C HIS A 46 -3.89 -5.58 18.81
N CYS A 47 -5.00 -5.58 18.07
CA CYS A 47 -6.22 -6.30 18.44
C CYS A 47 -6.64 -7.41 17.44
N GLY A 48 -6.03 -7.45 16.26
CA GLY A 48 -6.36 -8.40 15.20
C GLY A 48 -7.71 -8.14 14.52
N GLU A 49 -8.21 -6.90 14.59
CA GLU A 49 -9.48 -6.51 13.96
C GLU A 49 -9.26 -5.93 12.57
N GLU A 50 -10.11 -6.34 11.64
CA GLU A 50 -10.15 -5.86 10.25
C GLU A 50 -10.89 -4.52 10.19
N LEU A 51 -10.20 -3.50 9.67
CA LEU A 51 -10.70 -2.15 9.50
C LEU A 51 -10.88 -1.86 8.01
N TYR A 52 -11.98 -1.17 7.69
CA TYR A 52 -12.32 -0.77 6.34
C TYR A 52 -12.52 0.75 6.31
N PHE A 53 -11.75 1.47 5.51
CA PHE A 53 -11.88 2.93 5.40
C PHE A 53 -11.60 3.43 3.99
N GLU A 54 -12.18 4.58 3.65
CA GLU A 54 -12.18 5.07 2.27
C GLU A 54 -10.80 5.64 1.88
N TYR A 55 -10.23 5.25 0.73
CA TYR A 55 -8.99 5.82 0.18
C TYR A 55 -9.12 7.32 -0.12
N GLY A 56 -10.35 7.79 -0.39
CA GLY A 56 -10.65 9.21 -0.55
C GLY A 56 -10.24 10.07 0.65
N ILE A 57 -10.27 9.54 1.88
CA ILE A 57 -9.81 10.27 3.07
C ILE A 57 -8.29 10.40 3.11
N LEU A 58 -7.54 9.61 2.34
CA LEU A 58 -6.09 9.65 2.32
C LEU A 58 -5.54 10.67 1.31
N ASN A 59 -6.38 11.26 0.46
CA ASN A 59 -5.95 12.24 -0.53
C ASN A 59 -6.16 13.69 -0.10
N ASP A 60 -6.60 13.93 1.14
CA ASP A 60 -6.70 15.28 1.69
C ASP A 60 -5.30 15.88 1.94
N ASP A 61 -5.17 17.19 1.76
CA ASP A 61 -3.93 17.95 2.03
C ASP A 61 -3.52 17.93 3.53
N ASP A 62 -4.39 17.43 4.41
CA ASP A 62 -4.20 17.36 5.85
C ASP A 62 -3.65 16.00 6.30
N VAL A 63 -2.85 16.01 7.38
CA VAL A 63 -2.33 14.76 7.99
C VAL A 63 -3.47 14.02 8.68
N ILE A 64 -3.84 12.86 8.13
CA ILE A 64 -4.91 12.01 8.65
C ILE A 64 -4.32 10.79 9.35
N GLU A 65 -4.75 10.62 10.61
CA GLU A 65 -4.42 9.49 11.46
C GLU A 65 -5.63 8.55 11.55
N VAL A 66 -5.47 7.32 11.09
CA VAL A 66 -6.51 6.28 11.22
C VAL A 66 -6.33 5.59 12.56
N ILE A 67 -7.37 5.61 13.39
CA ILE A 67 -7.36 5.04 14.75
C ILE A 67 -8.28 3.82 14.80
N CYS A 68 -7.79 2.70 15.33
CA CYS A 68 -8.61 1.51 15.56
C CYS A 68 -9.67 1.81 16.64
N PRO A 69 -10.98 1.57 16.39
CA PRO A 69 -12.04 1.84 17.36
C PRO A 69 -12.04 0.89 18.56
N ASN A 70 -11.36 -0.25 18.47
CA ASN A 70 -11.39 -1.29 19.49
C ASN A 70 -10.25 -1.15 20.52
N CYS A 71 -9.04 -0.87 20.06
CA CYS A 71 -7.89 -0.66 20.95
C CYS A 71 -7.40 0.79 21.02
N ASN A 72 -7.99 1.71 20.28
CA ASN A 72 -7.61 3.13 20.22
C ASN A 72 -6.16 3.39 19.78
N GLU A 73 -5.53 2.42 19.12
CA GLU A 73 -4.18 2.54 18.58
C GLU A 73 -4.21 3.19 17.19
N VAL A 74 -3.22 4.02 16.87
CA VAL A 74 -3.03 4.56 15.51
C VAL A 74 -2.53 3.44 14.62
N VAL A 75 -3.22 3.19 13.52
CA VAL A 75 -2.94 2.09 12.60
C VAL A 75 -2.36 2.55 11.26
N TYR A 76 -2.55 3.81 10.89
CA TYR A 76 -2.05 4.36 9.63
C TYR A 76 -1.94 5.89 9.71
N ILE A 77 -0.90 6.46 9.09
CA ILE A 77 -0.75 7.91 8.89
C ILE A 77 -0.37 8.18 7.44
N ASN A 78 -1.09 9.10 6.80
CA ASN A 78 -0.91 9.42 5.39
C ASN A 78 0.41 10.14 5.04
N ASP A 79 1.01 10.86 6.00
CA ASP A 79 2.19 11.71 5.78
C ASP A 79 3.52 10.93 5.63
N GLY A 80 3.47 9.59 5.66
CA GLY A 80 4.65 8.73 5.58
C GLY A 80 5.51 8.72 6.85
N SER A 81 5.05 9.33 7.96
CA SER A 81 5.77 9.37 9.24
C SER A 81 5.53 8.13 10.11
N PHE A 82 4.71 7.17 9.69
CA PHE A 82 4.48 5.93 10.45
C PHE A 82 5.55 4.86 10.16
N ASP A 83 6.76 5.10 10.66
CA ASP A 83 7.74 4.03 10.88
C ASP A 83 7.32 3.26 12.14
N TYR A 84 6.44 2.26 12.01
CA TYR A 84 6.30 1.24 13.07
C TYR A 84 7.61 0.45 13.12
N ASP A 85 8.61 0.98 13.81
CA ASP A 85 9.81 0.27 14.21
C ASP A 85 9.50 -0.38 15.56
N PRO A 86 9.15 -1.69 15.63
CA PRO A 86 8.95 -2.36 16.89
C PRO A 86 10.27 -2.27 17.66
N ALA A 87 10.32 -1.36 18.63
CA ALA A 87 11.46 -1.24 19.51
C ALA A 87 11.67 -2.58 20.22
N TYR A 88 12.67 -3.35 19.76
CA TYR A 88 13.15 -4.52 20.47
C TYR A 88 13.75 -4.02 21.80
N ILE A 89 12.95 -4.05 22.86
CA ILE A 89 13.46 -3.90 24.21
C ILE A 89 14.20 -5.19 24.52
N GLU A 90 15.55 -5.17 24.42
CA GLU A 90 16.38 -6.24 24.96
C GLU A 90 16.10 -6.36 26.45
N ASN A 91 15.28 -7.33 26.84
CA ASN A 91 15.18 -7.74 28.22
C ASN A 91 16.53 -8.36 28.61
N GLU A 92 17.42 -7.58 29.22
CA GLU A 92 18.51 -8.09 30.04
C GLU A 92 17.91 -8.87 31.22
N ILE A 93 17.56 -10.13 30.99
CA ILE A 93 17.30 -11.11 32.04
C ILE A 93 18.63 -11.41 32.72
N THR A 94 18.91 -10.67 33.78
CA THR A 94 19.85 -11.04 34.84
C THR A 94 19.26 -12.24 35.60
N ASP A 95 19.40 -13.44 35.06
CA ASP A 95 19.11 -14.65 35.81
C ASP A 95 20.40 -15.17 36.47
N GLU A 96 20.46 -14.88 37.77
CA GLU A 96 21.39 -15.44 38.74
C GLU A 96 21.35 -16.98 38.69
N VAL A 97 22.35 -17.61 38.09
CA VAL A 97 22.62 -19.03 38.39
C VAL A 97 23.36 -19.07 39.73
N SER A 98 22.56 -19.05 40.80
CA SER A 98 22.98 -19.57 42.10
C SER A 98 23.42 -21.02 41.93
N ASN A 99 24.72 -21.29 42.05
CA ASN A 99 25.18 -22.61 42.42
C ASN A 99 25.92 -22.51 43.75
N PRO A 100 25.39 -23.08 44.85
CA PRO A 100 26.01 -23.00 46.16
C PRO A 100 27.32 -23.81 46.18
N SER A 101 28.36 -23.21 46.79
CA SER A 101 29.67 -23.79 47.16
C SER A 101 29.52 -25.01 48.12
N PRO A 102 30.57 -25.57 48.76
CA PRO A 102 32.04 -25.52 48.55
C PRO A 102 32.72 -26.92 48.72
N SER A 103 34.01 -27.06 48.34
CA SER A 103 35.11 -27.77 49.06
C SER A 103 36.34 -27.90 48.17
#